data_AF-A0A937K0L5-F1
#
_entry.id   AF-A0A937K0L5-F1
#
_cell.length_a   1.000
_cell.length_b   1.000
_cell.length_c   1.000
_cell.angle_alpha   90.00
_cell.angle_beta   90.00
_cell.angle_gamma   90.00
#
_symmetry.space_group_name_H-M   'P 1'
#
loop_
_entity.id
_entity.type
_entity.pdbx_description
1 polymer ?
#
loop_
_entity_poly.entity_id
_entity_poly.type
_entity_poly.pdbx_seq_one_letter_code
_entity_poly.pdbx_strand_id
1 'polypeptide(L)'
;MKVAVITCLLTKRNMDVDTRHYYLYAANLRFLIGICLFLISMFNDSAKLMAQRYNIEYSSSEEEEKSDLSKYFPAYLMTASDTSSIQLSIKTALEILIYEGYLNAKVEHLNWQDSLLSVTINKGKVYEWAYLDEGNVPEVLLSKAGFRERFYIQRPFKVKEIKNVFKKVIAISENSGYPFASIRFDSLGIEDNKVKAILNYDSGPVITYDSLIINADVPVKAAWLAKYLRITYGKSYNQKEVTRIAEKIEALPYLNLEQLPVITFQNDQARINLNLKYNKSNAIDGVVGFLPNAQNDGKLLVTGQFEMRLENLFRAGKSFQVEWQRLRPESQLLDLAVGYPNLFNTPINMNLGFNLLREDSTFINRNALIDFNYDKGRTKFGFFTELRSSRTFTSETIVNDSVADFNLTYYGLNYNYRNYSLNRAKRVGVNLGGSAAVGSKKIQENGLAFLDTAQSVSPKSIQYRLNLDFGYYFKMGRYLGLSQKISAGKLINRSKLYLNDLFRLGGLNTLRGFNENNFFASDYLLSNLQFEFYYAEESFLYLFYDQSFVNLQLSSANGNTSGYPYGIGAGLNLYTGKGHLNLAYALGHSDTQPLSLRLSKFHFGYVAKF
;
A
#
# COMPACT_ATOMS: atom_id res chain seq x y z
N MET A 1 -1.14 -29.67 25.20
CA MET A 1 -1.95 -29.44 23.98
C MET A 1 -3.23 -30.25 24.13
N LYS A 2 -4.37 -29.63 24.45
CA LYS A 2 -5.65 -30.32 24.58
C LYS A 2 -6.38 -30.16 23.24
N VAL A 3 -6.59 -31.27 22.53
CA VAL A 3 -7.37 -31.31 21.29
C VAL A 3 -8.85 -31.37 21.69
N ALA A 4 -9.64 -30.37 21.26
CA ALA A 4 -11.08 -30.38 21.43
C ALA A 4 -11.72 -31.01 20.19
N VAL A 5 -12.44 -32.11 20.38
CA VAL A 5 -13.32 -32.71 19.37
C VAL A 5 -14.72 -32.17 19.64
N ILE A 6 -15.29 -31.43 18.69
CA ILE A 6 -16.66 -30.92 18.77
C ILE A 6 -17.49 -31.59 17.68
N THR A 7 -18.38 -32.49 18.09
CA THR A 7 -19.48 -33.03 17.29
C THR A 7 -20.73 -32.23 17.60
N CYS A 8 -21.36 -31.61 16.59
CA CYS A 8 -22.64 -30.91 16.78
C CYS A 8 -23.74 -31.61 15.97
N LEU A 9 -24.75 -32.13 16.67
CA LEU A 9 -25.99 -32.70 16.13
C LEU A 9 -26.97 -31.56 15.85
N LEU A 10 -27.42 -31.42 14.60
CA LEU A 10 -28.45 -30.45 14.19
C LEU A 10 -29.85 -31.08 14.28
N THR A 11 -30.66 -30.58 15.21
CA THR A 11 -32.11 -30.83 15.24
C THR A 11 -32.85 -29.94 14.25
N LYS A 12 -33.66 -30.56 13.38
CA LYS A 12 -34.57 -29.96 12.40
C LYS A 12 -35.68 -29.16 13.10
N ARG A 13 -35.90 -27.91 12.70
CA ARG A 13 -37.16 -27.18 12.95
C ARG A 13 -37.59 -26.51 11.64
N ASN A 14 -38.74 -26.91 11.11
CA ASN A 14 -39.35 -26.28 9.93
C ASN A 14 -39.88 -24.90 10.32
N MET A 15 -39.56 -23.89 9.51
CA MET A 15 -40.23 -22.59 9.51
C MET A 15 -40.60 -22.27 8.06
N ASP A 16 -41.90 -22.28 7.77
CA ASP A 16 -42.46 -21.61 6.60
C ASP A 16 -42.26 -20.11 6.74
N VAL A 17 -41.76 -19.45 5.69
CA VAL A 17 -41.59 -18.00 5.65
C VAL A 17 -42.47 -17.41 4.56
N ASP A 18 -43.49 -16.71 5.03
CA ASP A 18 -44.46 -15.92 4.27
C ASP A 18 -43.78 -14.69 3.62
N THR A 19 -44.06 -14.45 2.35
CA THR A 19 -43.40 -13.49 1.45
C THR A 19 -43.67 -11.99 1.74
N ARG A 20 -44.19 -11.63 2.91
CA ARG A 20 -44.50 -10.23 3.28
C ARG A 20 -43.38 -9.47 4.00
N HIS A 21 -42.23 -10.09 4.28
CA HIS A 21 -41.14 -9.45 5.05
C HIS A 21 -40.15 -8.58 4.25
N TYR A 22 -40.16 -8.61 2.91
CA TYR A 22 -39.18 -7.86 2.09
C TYR A 22 -39.36 -6.34 2.13
N TYR A 23 -40.59 -5.85 2.30
CA TYR A 23 -40.86 -4.40 2.34
C TYR A 23 -40.51 -3.75 3.69
N LEU A 24 -40.51 -4.52 4.79
CA LEU A 24 -40.17 -4.00 6.12
C LEU A 24 -38.67 -3.71 6.29
N TYR A 25 -37.80 -4.50 5.64
CA TYR A 25 -36.35 -4.33 5.73
C TYR A 25 -35.82 -3.12 4.93
N ALA A 26 -36.41 -2.81 3.78
CA ALA A 26 -36.06 -1.61 3.02
C ALA A 26 -36.46 -0.31 3.75
N ALA A 27 -37.58 -0.33 4.50
CA ALA A 27 -38.00 0.78 5.34
C ALA A 27 -37.07 0.97 6.55
N ASN A 28 -36.66 -0.13 7.20
CA ASN A 28 -35.73 -0.08 8.34
C ASN A 28 -34.32 0.36 7.96
N LEU A 29 -33.83 0.01 6.77
CA LEU A 29 -32.53 0.48 6.27
C LEU A 29 -32.54 1.99 5.98
N ARG A 30 -33.63 2.50 5.39
CA ARG A 30 -33.81 3.96 5.18
C ARG A 30 -33.93 4.71 6.51
N PHE A 31 -34.58 4.12 7.51
CA PHE A 31 -34.69 4.70 8.85
C PHE A 31 -33.32 4.73 9.57
N LEU A 32 -32.51 3.68 9.45
CA LEU A 32 -31.17 3.62 10.04
C LEU A 32 -30.19 4.60 9.36
N ILE A 33 -30.26 4.74 8.03
CA ILE A 33 -29.50 5.76 7.28
C ILE A 33 -29.95 7.17 7.69
N GLY A 34 -31.26 7.38 7.89
CA GLY A 34 -31.82 8.64 8.39
C GLY A 34 -31.30 9.00 9.79
N ILE A 35 -31.25 8.04 10.72
CA ILE A 35 -30.67 8.25 12.06
C ILE A 35 -29.17 8.54 11.99
N CYS A 36 -28.42 7.86 11.12
CA CYS A 36 -26.99 8.13 10.95
C CYS A 36 -26.76 9.53 10.37
N LEU A 37 -27.54 9.96 9.37
CA LEU A 37 -27.45 11.31 8.81
C LEU A 37 -27.87 12.38 9.84
N PHE A 38 -28.87 12.11 10.66
CA PHE A 38 -29.31 12.99 11.74
C PHE A 38 -28.28 13.09 12.88
N LEU A 39 -27.62 11.98 13.24
CA LEU A 39 -26.53 11.99 14.22
C LEU A 39 -25.28 12.69 13.66
N ILE A 40 -24.98 12.54 12.37
CA ILE A 40 -23.90 13.29 11.70
C ILE A 40 -24.23 14.79 11.67
N SER A 41 -25.49 15.19 11.45
CA SER A 41 -25.88 16.60 11.50
C SER A 41 -25.82 17.16 12.93
N MET A 42 -26.26 16.39 13.92
CA MET A 42 -26.16 16.74 15.35
C MET A 42 -24.71 16.84 15.85
N PHE A 43 -23.79 16.01 15.33
CA PHE A 43 -22.35 16.12 15.63
C PHE A 43 -21.69 17.32 14.92
N ASN A 44 -22.15 17.71 13.73
CA ASN A 44 -21.70 18.93 13.06
C ASN A 44 -22.22 20.21 13.73
N ASP A 45 -23.40 20.17 14.35
CA ASP A 45 -23.95 21.34 15.06
C ASP A 45 -23.48 21.45 16.52
N SER A 46 -23.11 20.34 17.18
CA SER A 46 -22.49 20.40 18.52
C SER A 46 -21.00 20.83 18.50
N ALA A 47 -20.34 20.80 17.34
CA ALA A 47 -19.02 21.42 17.13
C ALA A 47 -19.09 22.96 16.93
N LYS A 48 -20.29 23.56 16.92
CA LYS A 48 -20.52 25.01 16.89
C LYS A 48 -20.86 25.59 18.27
N LEU A 49 -20.35 25.00 19.35
CA LEU A 49 -20.25 25.71 20.63
C LEU A 49 -19.28 26.88 20.42
N MET A 50 -19.83 28.09 20.42
CA MET A 50 -19.18 29.33 20.03
C MET A 50 -17.93 29.61 20.87
N ALA A 51 -16.75 29.29 20.33
CA ALA A 51 -15.62 30.20 20.50
C ALA A 51 -15.95 31.46 19.69
N GLN A 52 -15.85 32.63 20.32
CA GLN A 52 -16.01 33.91 19.64
C GLN A 52 -14.95 33.97 18.52
N ARG A 53 -15.36 33.80 17.26
CA ARG A 53 -14.45 33.87 16.12
C ARG A 53 -14.32 35.32 15.72
N TYR A 54 -13.08 35.78 15.61
CA TYR A 54 -12.75 37.10 15.10
C TYR A 54 -12.60 37.02 13.59
N ASN A 55 -13.30 37.90 12.88
CA ASN A 55 -13.10 38.11 11.45
C ASN A 55 -11.99 39.14 11.27
N ILE A 56 -11.10 38.89 10.30
CA ILE A 56 -10.00 39.80 9.98
C ILE A 56 -10.18 40.26 8.53
N GLU A 57 -10.18 41.57 8.33
CA GLU A 57 -10.23 42.20 7.01
C GLU A 57 -8.93 42.93 6.73
N TYR A 58 -8.31 42.67 5.57
CA TYR A 58 -7.05 43.29 5.18
C TYR A 58 -7.27 44.33 4.09
N SER A 59 -6.85 45.56 4.35
CA SER A 59 -6.91 46.68 3.39
C SER A 59 -5.53 47.29 3.15
N SER A 60 -5.36 47.91 1.98
CA SER A 60 -4.15 48.67 1.64
C SER A 60 -4.29 50.14 2.07
N SER A 61 -3.21 50.75 2.55
CA SER A 61 -3.17 52.20 2.87
C SER A 61 -2.81 53.12 1.71
N GLU A 62 -2.39 52.59 0.56
CA GLU A 62 -2.01 53.40 -0.61
C GLU A 62 -3.24 54.06 -1.26
N GLU A 63 -3.17 55.38 -1.50
CA GLU A 63 -4.32 56.19 -1.98
C GLU A 63 -4.84 55.80 -3.37
N GLU A 64 -3.98 55.28 -4.25
CA GLU A 64 -4.35 54.80 -5.59
C GLU A 64 -5.04 53.43 -5.57
N GLU A 65 -4.93 52.68 -4.47
CA GLU A 65 -5.55 51.38 -4.27
C GLU A 65 -6.01 51.23 -2.80
N LYS A 66 -7.19 51.77 -2.44
CA LYS A 66 -7.99 51.19 -1.33
C LYS A 66 -8.54 49.81 -1.76
N SER A 67 -7.65 48.94 -2.21
CA SER A 67 -7.98 47.60 -2.70
C SER A 67 -8.08 46.66 -1.51
N ASP A 68 -9.15 45.86 -1.52
CA ASP A 68 -9.28 44.70 -0.65
C ASP A 68 -8.11 43.72 -0.88
N LEU A 69 -7.24 43.58 0.13
CA LEU A 69 -6.08 42.69 0.07
C LEU A 69 -6.47 41.23 0.34
N SER A 70 -7.72 40.98 0.73
CA SER A 70 -8.26 39.66 1.05
C SER A 70 -8.07 38.65 -0.08
N LYS A 71 -8.04 39.12 -1.34
CA LYS A 71 -7.84 38.29 -2.53
C LYS A 71 -6.44 37.68 -2.63
N TYR A 72 -5.45 38.26 -1.98
CA TYR A 72 -4.06 37.78 -1.96
C TYR A 72 -3.80 36.77 -0.84
N PHE A 73 -4.75 36.63 0.09
CA PHE A 73 -4.59 35.83 1.29
C PHE A 73 -5.50 34.59 1.27
N PRO A 74 -5.01 33.43 1.73
CA PRO A 74 -5.86 32.28 1.94
C PRO A 74 -7.00 32.58 2.93
N ALA A 75 -8.19 32.01 2.70
CA ALA A 75 -9.37 32.25 3.53
C ALA A 75 -9.18 31.98 5.03
N TYR A 76 -8.26 31.08 5.41
CA TYR A 76 -7.99 30.78 6.83
C TYR A 76 -7.34 31.95 7.59
N LEU A 77 -6.73 32.91 6.89
CA LEU A 77 -6.18 34.13 7.51
C LEU A 77 -7.28 35.13 7.90
N MET A 78 -8.50 34.94 7.42
CA MET A 78 -9.63 35.86 7.66
C MET A 78 -10.41 35.53 8.94
N THR A 79 -10.05 34.44 9.62
CA THR A 79 -10.75 33.97 10.80
C THR A 79 -9.75 33.54 11.86
N ALA A 80 -9.95 34.00 13.10
CA ALA A 80 -9.09 33.63 14.22
C ALA A 80 -9.93 33.24 15.45
N SER A 81 -9.42 32.32 16.27
CA SER A 81 -10.07 31.84 17.49
C SER A 81 -9.69 32.65 18.73
N ASP A 82 -8.57 33.37 18.68
CA ASP A 82 -7.97 34.07 19.81
C ASP A 82 -6.94 35.12 19.33
N THR A 83 -6.42 35.93 20.25
CA THR A 83 -5.42 36.96 19.93
C THR A 83 -4.10 36.41 19.37
N SER A 84 -3.71 35.18 19.74
CA SER A 84 -2.46 34.57 19.25
C SER A 84 -2.58 34.17 17.78
N SER A 85 -3.72 33.60 17.40
CA SER A 85 -4.07 33.27 16.02
C SER A 85 -4.25 34.52 15.15
N ILE A 86 -4.74 35.63 15.70
CA ILE A 86 -4.74 36.94 15.03
C ILE A 86 -3.31 37.41 14.72
N GLN A 87 -2.41 37.41 15.71
CA GLN A 87 -1.02 37.80 15.51
C GLN A 87 -0.32 36.91 14.48
N LEU A 88 -0.56 35.60 14.54
CA LEU A 88 -0.04 34.66 13.56
C LEU A 88 -0.59 34.96 12.16
N SER A 89 -1.88 35.30 12.06
CA SER A 89 -2.52 35.63 10.79
C SER A 89 -1.91 36.87 10.15
N ILE A 90 -1.82 37.98 10.91
CA ILE A 90 -1.20 39.23 10.47
C ILE A 90 0.26 38.99 10.05
N LYS A 91 1.03 38.25 10.87
CA LYS A 91 2.41 37.90 10.54
C LYS A 91 2.49 37.10 9.24
N THR A 92 1.61 36.12 9.04
CA THR A 92 1.57 35.29 7.82
C THR A 92 1.20 36.13 6.60
N ALA A 93 0.25 37.08 6.73
CA ALA A 93 -0.13 38.00 5.67
C ALA A 93 1.04 38.91 5.25
N LEU A 94 1.76 39.49 6.22
CA LEU A 94 2.98 40.25 5.94
C LEU A 94 4.06 39.39 5.29
N GLU A 95 4.27 38.16 5.79
CA GLU A 95 5.21 37.23 5.19
C GLU A 95 4.85 36.95 3.73
N ILE A 96 3.58 36.70 3.38
CA ILE A 96 3.13 36.49 1.99
C ILE A 96 3.54 37.68 1.10
N LEU A 97 3.30 38.92 1.55
CA LEU A 97 3.69 40.12 0.80
C LEU A 97 5.22 40.23 0.65
N ILE A 98 5.98 39.99 1.71
CA ILE A 98 7.44 39.95 1.67
C ILE A 98 7.93 38.86 0.69
N TYR A 99 7.28 37.70 0.67
CA TYR A 99 7.61 36.60 -0.24
C TYR A 99 7.39 36.93 -1.72
N GLU A 100 6.46 37.83 -2.02
CA GLU A 100 6.15 38.32 -3.37
C GLU A 100 6.97 39.56 -3.78
N GLY A 101 7.75 40.15 -2.86
CA GLY A 101 8.73 41.21 -3.16
C GLY A 101 8.49 42.57 -2.51
N TYR A 102 7.48 42.67 -1.65
CA TYR A 102 7.17 43.87 -0.87
C TYR A 102 7.97 43.88 0.44
N LEU A 103 9.28 44.17 0.38
CA LEU A 103 10.18 43.98 1.53
C LEU A 103 9.91 44.93 2.70
N ASN A 104 9.28 46.08 2.44
CA ASN A 104 8.90 47.06 3.45
C ASN A 104 7.44 46.93 3.90
N ALA A 105 6.76 45.82 3.54
CA ALA A 105 5.38 45.61 3.92
C ALA A 105 5.23 45.65 5.45
N LYS A 106 4.34 46.52 5.94
CA LYS A 106 4.11 46.72 7.37
C LYS A 106 2.65 47.02 7.66
N VAL A 107 2.21 46.66 8.86
CA VAL A 107 0.91 47.11 9.37
C VAL A 107 1.02 48.59 9.76
N GLU A 108 0.09 49.40 9.30
CA GLU A 108 -0.02 50.81 9.68
C GLU A 108 -1.10 51.05 10.72
N HIS A 109 -2.27 50.44 10.53
CA HIS A 109 -3.39 50.62 11.44
C HIS A 109 -4.06 49.29 11.77
N LEU A 110 -4.51 49.17 13.02
CA LEU A 110 -5.33 48.09 13.52
C LEU A 110 -6.57 48.70 14.15
N ASN A 111 -7.72 48.49 13.53
CA ASN A 111 -9.01 48.98 14.04
C ASN A 111 -9.86 47.81 14.47
N TRP A 112 -10.24 47.82 15.75
CA TRP A 112 -11.03 46.75 16.35
C TRP A 112 -12.46 47.22 16.57
N GLN A 113 -13.44 46.46 16.08
CA GLN A 113 -14.85 46.71 16.31
C GLN A 113 -15.59 45.38 16.53
N ASP A 114 -16.04 45.15 17.76
CA ASP A 114 -16.71 43.92 18.20
C ASP A 114 -15.91 42.64 17.92
N SER A 115 -16.32 41.89 16.89
CA SER A 115 -15.68 40.65 16.42
C SER A 115 -14.91 40.84 15.10
N LEU A 116 -14.84 42.07 14.59
CA LEU A 116 -14.13 42.42 13.36
C LEU A 116 -12.85 43.19 13.68
N LEU A 117 -11.74 42.70 13.13
CA LEU A 117 -10.45 43.39 13.12
C LEU A 117 -10.12 43.84 11.69
N SER A 118 -10.09 45.15 11.47
CA SER A 118 -9.62 45.72 10.20
C SER A 118 -8.12 46.03 10.32
N VAL A 119 -7.33 45.37 9.48
CA VAL A 119 -5.86 45.50 9.40
C VAL A 119 -5.50 46.27 8.14
N THR A 120 -4.95 47.47 8.31
CA THR A 120 -4.44 48.26 7.19
C THR A 120 -2.95 48.02 7.03
N ILE A 121 -2.56 47.54 5.85
CA ILE A 121 -1.17 47.22 5.49
C ILE A 121 -0.68 48.22 4.45
N ASN A 122 0.49 48.79 4.70
CA ASN A 122 1.27 49.45 3.66
C ASN A 122 2.13 48.40 2.97
N LYS A 123 1.84 48.13 1.70
CA LYS A 123 2.61 47.19 0.87
C LYS A 123 4.00 47.76 0.56
N GLY A 124 4.07 49.06 0.24
CA GLY A 124 5.29 49.70 -0.23
C GLY A 124 5.62 49.30 -1.67
N LYS A 125 6.76 49.79 -2.18
CA LYS A 125 7.20 49.49 -3.54
C LYS A 125 7.73 48.06 -3.67
N VAL A 126 7.48 47.46 -4.84
CA VAL A 126 8.07 46.17 -5.20
C VAL A 126 9.57 46.36 -5.40
N TYR A 127 10.36 45.49 -4.78
CA TYR A 127 11.79 45.44 -5.02
C TYR A 127 12.09 44.65 -6.30
N GLU A 128 13.13 45.05 -7.03
CA GLU A 128 13.61 44.35 -8.23
C GLU A 128 15.07 43.93 -8.04
N TRP A 129 15.49 42.91 -8.77
CA TRP A 129 16.90 42.54 -8.87
C TRP A 129 17.63 43.48 -9.84
N ALA A 130 18.67 44.16 -9.36
CA ALA A 130 19.67 44.75 -10.26
C ALA A 130 20.49 43.63 -10.91
N TYR A 131 21.06 42.76 -10.08
CA TYR A 131 21.69 41.51 -10.47
C TYR A 131 21.73 40.57 -9.26
N LEU A 132 21.80 39.27 -9.55
CA LEU A 132 22.11 38.23 -8.59
C LEU A 132 23.22 37.37 -9.20
N ASP A 133 24.44 37.57 -8.72
CA ASP A 133 25.65 36.94 -9.24
C ASP A 133 25.86 35.57 -8.60
N GLU A 134 26.35 34.62 -9.38
CA GLU A 134 26.59 33.24 -8.96
C GLU A 134 27.74 33.08 -7.95
N GLY A 135 28.64 34.06 -7.87
CA GLY A 135 29.76 34.10 -6.93
C GLY A 135 30.62 32.84 -7.01
N ASN A 136 30.76 32.14 -5.88
CA ASN A 136 31.58 30.92 -5.80
C ASN A 136 30.76 29.61 -5.88
N VAL A 137 29.46 29.67 -6.19
CA VAL A 137 28.61 28.48 -6.23
C VAL A 137 28.94 27.65 -7.46
N PRO A 138 29.28 26.34 -7.34
CA PRO A 138 29.58 25.51 -8.49
C PRO A 138 28.45 25.45 -9.53
N GLU A 139 28.78 25.63 -10.82
CA GLU A 139 27.82 25.65 -11.93
C GLU A 139 26.91 24.42 -11.95
N VAL A 140 27.45 23.24 -11.62
CA VAL A 140 26.70 21.97 -11.56
C VAL A 140 25.56 22.04 -10.53
N LEU A 141 25.76 22.71 -9.39
CA LEU A 141 24.73 22.89 -8.36
C LEU A 141 23.67 23.89 -8.83
N LEU A 142 24.08 25.01 -9.44
CA LEU A 142 23.18 26.04 -9.96
C LEU A 142 22.30 25.51 -11.10
N SER A 143 22.90 24.81 -12.06
CA SER A 143 22.21 24.18 -13.18
C SER A 143 21.15 23.17 -12.71
N LYS A 144 21.50 22.31 -11.73
CA LYS A 144 20.55 21.37 -11.12
C LYS A 144 19.49 22.06 -10.25
N ALA A 145 19.82 23.20 -9.63
CA ALA A 145 18.85 24.02 -8.90
C ALA A 145 17.89 24.78 -9.84
N GLY A 146 18.25 24.91 -11.12
CA GLY A 146 17.51 25.68 -12.12
C GLY A 146 17.81 27.18 -12.07
N PHE A 147 18.96 27.57 -11.50
CA PHE A 147 19.41 28.96 -11.43
C PHE A 147 20.17 29.34 -12.71
N ARG A 148 19.89 30.53 -13.24
CA ARG A 148 20.70 31.23 -14.25
C ARG A 148 20.58 32.73 -14.00
N GLU A 149 21.70 33.43 -13.91
CA GLU A 149 21.75 34.87 -13.58
C GLU A 149 20.84 35.72 -14.46
N ARG A 150 20.85 35.46 -15.77
CA ARG A 150 20.03 36.17 -16.78
C ARG A 150 18.52 36.16 -16.50
N PHE A 151 18.03 35.23 -15.68
CA PHE A 151 16.62 35.16 -15.30
C PHE A 151 16.25 36.09 -14.15
N TYR A 152 17.25 36.68 -13.48
CA TYR A 152 17.04 37.58 -12.35
C TYR A 152 17.29 39.04 -12.70
N ILE A 153 18.00 39.38 -13.78
CA ILE A 153 18.27 40.77 -14.15
C ILE A 153 16.95 41.53 -14.45
N GLN A 154 16.74 42.67 -13.75
CA GLN A 154 15.57 43.55 -13.91
C GLN A 154 14.22 42.82 -13.73
N ARG A 155 14.19 41.83 -12.85
CA ARG A 155 12.97 41.12 -12.48
C ARG A 155 12.54 41.44 -11.06
N PRO A 156 11.24 41.34 -10.73
CA PRO A 156 10.78 41.46 -9.35
C PRO A 156 11.54 40.52 -8.41
N PHE A 157 11.98 41.06 -7.29
CA PHE A 157 12.65 40.33 -6.24
C PHE A 157 11.63 39.43 -5.53
N LYS A 158 11.69 38.11 -5.78
CA LYS A 158 10.81 37.15 -5.11
C LYS A 158 11.61 36.27 -4.15
N VAL A 159 11.43 36.49 -2.85
CA VAL A 159 12.11 35.70 -1.79
C VAL A 159 11.82 34.20 -1.96
N LYS A 160 10.60 33.85 -2.39
CA LYS A 160 10.18 32.46 -2.61
C LYS A 160 11.04 31.76 -3.67
N GLU A 161 11.41 32.45 -4.75
CA GLU A 161 12.22 31.89 -5.83
C GLU A 161 13.64 31.60 -5.35
N ILE A 162 14.27 32.56 -4.66
CA ILE A 162 15.60 32.38 -4.08
C ILE A 162 15.61 31.28 -3.03
N LYS A 163 14.63 31.28 -2.11
CA LYS A 163 14.53 30.25 -1.07
C LYS A 163 14.43 28.86 -1.69
N ASN A 164 13.77 28.73 -2.85
CA ASN A 164 13.73 27.47 -3.59
C ASN A 164 15.08 27.12 -4.22
N VAL A 165 15.81 28.08 -4.79
CA VAL A 165 17.18 27.85 -5.28
C VAL A 165 18.08 27.39 -4.14
N PHE A 166 18.10 28.09 -2.99
CA PHE A 166 18.92 27.76 -1.83
C PHE A 166 18.60 26.37 -1.30
N LYS A 167 17.30 26.06 -1.13
CA LYS A 167 16.85 24.72 -0.73
C LYS A 167 17.33 23.62 -1.67
N LYS A 168 17.30 23.86 -2.99
CA LYS A 168 17.77 22.87 -3.97
C LYS A 168 19.28 22.71 -3.92
N VAL A 169 20.05 23.80 -3.85
CA VAL A 169 21.53 23.74 -3.73
C VAL A 169 21.94 22.98 -2.47
N ILE A 170 21.34 23.30 -1.33
CA ILE A 170 21.58 22.59 -0.06
C ILE A 170 21.18 21.12 -0.20
N ALA A 171 19.97 20.81 -0.68
CA ALA A 171 19.51 19.44 -0.82
C ALA A 171 20.39 18.60 -1.78
N ILE A 172 20.94 19.19 -2.85
CA ILE A 172 21.88 18.47 -3.72
C ILE A 172 23.17 18.17 -2.95
N SER A 173 23.70 19.15 -2.22
CA SER A 173 24.94 19.04 -1.42
C SER A 173 24.83 18.00 -0.30
N GLU A 174 23.74 18.04 0.48
CA GLU A 174 23.44 17.08 1.56
C GLU A 174 23.31 15.64 1.04
N ASN A 175 22.91 15.47 -0.22
CA ASN A 175 22.76 14.16 -0.86
C ASN A 175 24.03 13.69 -1.59
N SER A 176 25.08 14.50 -1.61
CA SER A 176 26.38 14.21 -2.24
C SER A 176 27.55 14.23 -1.24
N GLY A 177 27.29 14.15 0.06
CA GLY A 177 28.31 14.07 1.10
C GLY A 177 28.55 15.35 1.89
N TYR A 178 27.82 16.44 1.66
CA TYR A 178 28.03 17.73 2.32
C TYR A 178 26.83 18.12 3.21
N PRO A 179 26.63 17.49 4.38
CA PRO A 179 25.49 17.75 5.26
C PRO A 179 25.51 19.13 5.93
N PHE A 180 26.67 19.78 5.96
CA PHE A 180 26.86 21.11 6.56
C PHE A 180 26.93 22.23 5.53
N ALA A 181 26.58 21.93 4.27
CA ALA A 181 26.61 22.92 3.20
C ALA A 181 25.69 24.10 3.53
N SER A 182 26.20 25.31 3.34
CA SER A 182 25.45 26.55 3.54
C SER A 182 25.56 27.45 2.32
N ILE A 183 24.52 28.24 2.08
CA ILE A 183 24.48 29.25 1.04
C ILE A 183 23.87 30.51 1.62
N ARG A 184 24.51 31.65 1.37
CA ARG A 184 24.08 32.95 1.85
C ARG A 184 24.30 34.00 0.77
N PHE A 185 23.67 35.15 0.97
CA PHE A 185 24.07 36.35 0.23
C PHE A 185 25.35 36.91 0.83
N ASP A 186 26.25 37.31 -0.05
CA ASP A 186 27.38 38.17 0.23
C ASP A 186 27.20 39.49 -0.54
N SER A 187 27.82 40.57 -0.04
CA SER A 187 27.75 41.90 -0.64
C SER A 187 26.34 42.38 -0.97
N LEU A 188 25.37 42.06 -0.10
CA LEU A 188 23.96 42.46 -0.27
C LEU A 188 23.85 43.99 -0.18
N GLY A 189 23.40 44.61 -1.27
CA GLY A 189 23.11 46.04 -1.35
C GLY A 189 21.70 46.29 -1.82
N ILE A 190 21.10 47.37 -1.31
CA ILE A 190 19.75 47.80 -1.68
C ILE A 190 19.80 49.30 -1.96
N GLU A 191 19.54 49.69 -3.21
CA GLU A 191 19.53 51.08 -3.67
C GLU A 191 18.33 51.27 -4.61
N ASP A 192 17.50 52.30 -4.39
CA ASP A 192 16.36 52.64 -5.25
C ASP A 192 15.38 51.48 -5.53
N ASN A 193 15.03 50.69 -4.51
CA ASN A 193 14.24 49.45 -4.61
C ASN A 193 14.88 48.37 -5.51
N LYS A 194 16.17 48.49 -5.83
CA LYS A 194 16.93 47.46 -6.52
C LYS A 194 17.85 46.74 -5.55
N VAL A 195 17.81 45.41 -5.60
CA VAL A 195 18.63 44.51 -4.80
C VAL A 195 19.80 44.03 -5.65
N LYS A 196 21.01 44.16 -5.12
CA LYS A 196 22.25 43.58 -5.65
C LYS A 196 22.78 42.58 -4.63
N ALA A 197 23.14 41.37 -5.06
CA ALA A 197 23.73 40.37 -4.18
C ALA A 197 24.60 39.39 -4.96
N ILE A 198 25.58 38.81 -4.26
CA ILE A 198 26.44 37.73 -4.75
C ILE A 198 26.15 36.49 -3.93
N LEU A 199 26.06 35.32 -4.57
CA LEU A 199 25.89 34.07 -3.85
C LEU A 199 27.23 33.59 -3.28
N ASN A 200 27.25 33.29 -1.99
CA ASN A 200 28.39 32.66 -1.33
C ASN A 200 27.99 31.31 -0.75
N TYR A 201 28.59 30.26 -1.28
CA TYR A 201 28.42 28.87 -0.88
C TYR A 201 29.65 28.38 -0.12
N ASP A 202 29.38 27.70 0.99
CA ASP A 202 30.36 26.94 1.75
C ASP A 202 29.87 25.49 1.76
N SER A 203 30.65 24.58 1.18
CA SER A 203 30.31 23.15 1.16
C SER A 203 30.41 22.51 2.55
N GLY A 204 31.20 23.08 3.45
CA GLY A 204 31.65 22.39 4.65
C GLY A 204 32.48 21.14 4.33
N PRO A 205 32.76 20.29 5.35
CA PRO A 205 33.53 19.06 5.16
C PRO A 205 32.74 17.99 4.40
N VAL A 206 33.46 17.15 3.65
CA VAL A 206 32.90 15.92 3.06
C VAL A 206 32.71 14.90 4.16
N ILE A 207 31.49 14.42 4.35
CA ILE A 207 31.14 13.40 5.32
C ILE A 207 30.92 12.05 4.64
N THR A 208 31.50 11.00 5.22
CA THR A 208 31.25 9.59 4.85
C THR A 208 30.55 8.84 5.98
N TYR A 209 29.92 7.71 5.71
CA TYR A 209 29.37 6.87 6.79
C TYR A 209 30.49 6.12 7.52
N ASP A 210 30.47 6.18 8.86
CA ASP A 210 31.27 5.33 9.74
C ASP A 210 30.50 4.03 10.03
N SER A 211 29.54 4.08 10.95
CA SER A 211 28.93 2.87 11.47
C SER A 211 27.43 3.01 11.70
N LEU A 212 26.74 1.86 11.67
CA LEU A 212 25.38 1.70 12.15
C LEU A 212 25.44 1.01 13.51
N ILE A 213 25.04 1.72 14.56
CA ILE A 213 24.99 1.19 15.92
C ILE A 213 23.54 0.86 16.28
N ILE A 214 23.33 -0.35 16.80
CA ILE A 214 22.05 -0.80 17.33
C ILE A 214 22.15 -0.80 18.85
N ASN A 215 21.44 0.12 19.50
CA ASN A 215 21.43 0.32 20.95
C ASN A 215 20.39 -0.59 21.64
N ALA A 216 20.34 -1.86 21.28
CA ALA A 216 19.43 -2.84 21.86
C ALA A 216 19.91 -4.27 21.55
N ASP A 217 19.61 -5.22 22.44
CA ASP A 217 19.78 -6.65 22.16
C ASP A 217 18.61 -7.16 21.32
N VAL A 218 18.72 -6.98 20.00
CA VAL A 218 17.77 -7.50 19.02
C VAL A 218 18.45 -8.53 18.11
N PRO A 219 17.75 -9.60 17.69
CA PRO A 219 18.34 -10.69 16.91
C PRO A 219 18.52 -10.30 15.43
N VAL A 220 19.28 -9.24 15.16
CA VAL A 220 19.54 -8.70 13.81
C VAL A 220 21.01 -8.34 13.67
N LYS A 221 21.64 -8.74 12.56
CA LYS A 221 23.03 -8.37 12.27
C LYS A 221 23.11 -6.92 11.80
N ALA A 222 23.91 -6.09 12.49
CA ALA A 222 24.14 -4.70 12.10
C ALA A 222 24.62 -4.57 10.65
N ALA A 223 25.51 -5.45 10.19
CA ALA A 223 26.00 -5.45 8.81
C ALA A 223 24.89 -5.71 7.76
N TRP A 224 23.89 -6.55 8.07
CA TRP A 224 22.75 -6.75 7.19
C TRP A 224 21.84 -5.51 7.18
N LEU A 225 21.54 -4.98 8.38
CA LEU A 225 20.65 -3.83 8.51
C LEU A 225 21.25 -2.57 7.85
N ALA A 226 22.55 -2.36 8.00
CA ALA A 226 23.30 -1.30 7.36
C ALA A 226 23.14 -1.33 5.83
N LYS A 227 23.21 -2.52 5.21
CA LYS A 227 23.00 -2.70 3.76
C LYS A 227 21.56 -2.43 3.35
N TYR A 228 20.59 -2.97 4.10
CA TYR A 228 19.16 -2.72 3.88
C TYR A 228 18.85 -1.21 3.94
N LEU A 229 19.41 -0.51 4.92
CA LEU A 229 19.27 0.93 5.08
C LEU A 229 20.13 1.76 4.13
N ARG A 230 21.08 1.13 3.43
CA ARG A 230 22.06 1.73 2.50
C ARG A 230 23.08 2.66 3.18
N ILE A 231 23.37 2.36 4.43
CA ILE A 231 24.39 3.00 5.26
C ILE A 231 25.61 2.09 5.21
N THR A 232 26.52 2.35 4.28
CA THR A 232 27.71 1.51 4.05
C THR A 232 28.95 2.30 4.43
N TYR A 233 29.82 1.70 5.25
CA TYR A 233 31.08 2.30 5.67
C TYR A 233 31.86 2.88 4.48
N GLY A 234 32.41 4.09 4.64
CA GLY A 234 33.21 4.80 3.65
C GLY A 234 32.43 5.40 2.48
N LYS A 235 31.13 5.10 2.33
CA LYS A 235 30.29 5.73 1.31
C LYS A 235 29.94 7.16 1.72
N SER A 236 29.89 8.08 0.76
CA SER A 236 29.45 9.47 0.99
C SER A 236 28.09 9.53 1.67
N TYR A 237 27.97 10.44 2.64
CA TYR A 237 26.73 10.72 3.35
C TYR A 237 25.62 11.14 2.37
N ASN A 238 24.40 10.66 2.63
CA ASN A 238 23.22 11.02 1.87
C ASN A 238 22.02 11.26 2.79
N GLN A 239 21.63 12.52 2.95
CA GLN A 239 20.53 12.91 3.85
C GLN A 239 19.22 12.18 3.52
N LYS A 240 18.92 11.98 2.24
CA LYS A 240 17.69 11.30 1.81
C LYS A 240 17.62 9.84 2.22
N GLU A 241 18.74 9.11 2.25
CA GLU A 241 18.77 7.73 2.77
C GLU A 241 18.54 7.71 4.29
N VAL A 242 19.09 8.69 5.01
CA VAL A 242 18.93 8.82 6.46
C VAL A 242 17.49 9.15 6.85
N THR A 243 16.86 10.12 6.19
CA THR A 243 15.46 10.48 6.44
C THR A 243 14.50 9.30 6.17
N ARG A 244 14.90 8.33 5.35
CA ARG A 244 14.09 7.13 5.02
C ARG A 244 14.30 5.95 5.96
N ILE A 245 15.21 6.03 6.92
CA ILE A 245 15.51 4.92 7.83
C ILE A 245 14.24 4.48 8.57
N ALA A 246 13.46 5.43 9.10
CA ALA A 246 12.25 5.11 9.83
C ALA A 246 11.22 4.37 8.97
N GLU A 247 11.01 4.85 7.75
CA GLU A 247 10.10 4.21 6.79
C GLU A 247 10.55 2.79 6.41
N LYS A 248 11.86 2.58 6.22
CA LYS A 248 12.42 1.25 5.91
C LYS A 248 12.29 0.30 7.10
N ILE A 249 12.56 0.76 8.33
CA ILE A 249 12.43 -0.10 9.51
C ILE A 249 10.98 -0.48 9.76
N GLU A 250 10.04 0.46 9.60
CA GLU A 250 8.61 0.20 9.73
C GLU A 250 8.09 -0.83 8.69
N ALA A 251 8.79 -0.99 7.56
CA ALA A 251 8.49 -2.00 6.57
C ALA A 251 8.90 -3.43 6.99
N LEU A 252 9.67 -3.60 8.07
CA LEU A 252 10.12 -4.89 8.58
C LEU A 252 9.19 -5.37 9.71
N PRO A 253 8.53 -6.54 9.57
CA PRO A 253 7.53 -6.98 10.55
C PRO A 253 8.11 -7.37 11.93
N TYR A 254 9.42 -7.63 12.00
CA TYR A 254 10.16 -8.07 13.18
C TYR A 254 10.91 -6.95 13.93
N LEU A 255 10.85 -5.70 13.44
CA LEU A 255 11.53 -4.57 14.08
C LEU A 255 10.59 -3.38 14.22
N ASN A 256 10.72 -2.66 15.33
CA ASN A 256 10.12 -1.36 15.53
C ASN A 256 11.20 -0.37 16.01
N LEU A 257 11.07 0.89 15.63
CA LEU A 257 11.85 1.98 16.23
C LEU A 257 11.18 2.41 17.54
N GLU A 258 11.96 2.49 18.62
CA GLU A 258 11.50 3.05 19.89
C GLU A 258 11.65 4.58 19.93
N GLN A 259 12.64 5.11 19.21
CA GLN A 259 12.86 6.54 19.02
C GLN A 259 13.36 6.82 17.60
N LEU A 260 13.30 8.09 17.18
CA LEU A 260 13.85 8.52 15.90
C LEU A 260 15.36 8.23 15.84
N PRO A 261 15.89 7.86 14.66
CA PRO A 261 17.33 7.67 14.48
C PRO A 261 18.13 8.91 14.88
N VAL A 262 19.23 8.72 15.62
CA VAL A 262 20.14 9.80 16.02
C VAL A 262 21.41 9.72 15.19
N ILE A 263 21.79 10.84 14.58
CA ILE A 263 22.99 10.95 13.74
C ILE A 263 24.04 11.73 14.52
N THR A 264 25.26 11.21 14.56
CA THR A 264 26.40 11.89 15.19
C THR A 264 27.49 12.07 14.15
N PHE A 265 28.04 13.28 14.06
CA PHE A 265 29.13 13.60 13.16
C PHE A 265 30.43 13.75 13.96
N GLN A 266 31.47 13.02 13.59
CA GLN A 266 32.79 13.06 14.22
C GLN A 266 33.87 12.67 13.21
N ASN A 267 34.99 13.38 13.17
CA ASN A 267 36.14 13.10 12.30
C ASN A 267 35.74 12.91 10.82
N ASP A 268 34.93 13.83 10.28
CA ASP A 268 34.39 13.79 8.92
C ASP A 268 33.58 12.52 8.58
N GLN A 269 33.01 11.89 9.61
CA GLN A 269 32.20 10.70 9.47
C GLN A 269 30.86 10.83 10.21
N ALA A 270 29.83 10.19 9.66
CA ALA A 270 28.50 10.09 10.23
C ALA A 270 28.27 8.69 10.81
N ARG A 271 27.94 8.65 12.10
CA ARG A 271 27.46 7.46 12.81
C ARG A 271 25.96 7.54 12.99
N ILE A 272 25.27 6.43 12.73
CA ILE A 272 23.81 6.33 12.86
C ILE A 272 23.46 5.38 13.99
N ASN A 273 22.72 5.91 14.97
CA ASN A 273 22.32 5.19 16.17
C ASN A 273 20.83 4.85 16.11
N LEU A 274 20.51 3.57 16.25
CA LEU A 274 19.15 3.06 16.22
C LEU A 274 18.79 2.40 17.55
N ASN A 275 17.66 2.81 18.13
CA ASN A 275 17.07 2.10 19.25
C ASN A 275 15.90 1.26 18.71
N LEU A 276 16.09 -0.05 18.72
CA LEU A 276 15.21 -1.01 18.08
C LEU A 276 14.57 -1.92 19.11
N LYS A 277 13.31 -2.26 18.87
CA LYS A 277 12.60 -3.31 19.60
C LYS A 277 12.27 -4.46 18.67
N TYR A 278 12.55 -5.68 19.11
CA TYR A 278 12.15 -6.87 18.37
C TYR A 278 10.64 -7.10 18.50
N ASN A 279 10.00 -7.40 17.37
CA ASN A 279 8.60 -7.78 17.30
C ASN A 279 8.48 -9.24 16.89
N LYS A 280 7.61 -10.00 17.55
CA LYS A 280 7.34 -11.39 17.22
C LYS A 280 6.55 -11.48 15.92
N SER A 281 7.22 -11.86 14.83
CA SER A 281 6.64 -11.91 13.50
C SER A 281 6.54 -13.31 12.90
N ASN A 282 7.22 -14.30 13.51
CA ASN A 282 7.10 -15.68 13.07
C ASN A 282 5.70 -16.18 13.37
N ALA A 283 5.12 -16.95 12.46
CA ALA A 283 3.78 -17.48 12.61
C ALA A 283 3.70 -18.95 12.22
N ILE A 284 2.83 -19.69 12.92
CA ILE A 284 2.50 -21.07 12.61
C ILE A 284 1.01 -21.30 12.88
N ASP A 285 0.34 -21.98 11.97
CA ASP A 285 -1.05 -22.43 12.09
C ASP A 285 -1.19 -23.82 11.47
N GLY A 286 -2.14 -24.61 11.95
CA GLY A 286 -2.46 -25.86 11.30
C GLY A 286 -3.60 -26.62 11.97
N VAL A 287 -4.36 -27.33 11.14
CA VAL A 287 -5.39 -28.28 11.55
C VAL A 287 -5.24 -29.55 10.74
N VAL A 288 -5.39 -30.70 11.40
CA VAL A 288 -5.41 -32.02 10.75
C VAL A 288 -6.76 -32.66 11.05
N GLY A 289 -7.43 -33.10 10.01
CA GLY A 289 -8.67 -33.86 10.05
C GLY A 289 -8.42 -35.31 9.65
N PHE A 290 -9.13 -36.22 10.31
CA PHE A 290 -9.09 -37.65 10.02
C PHE A 290 -10.50 -38.11 9.67
N LEU A 291 -10.69 -38.59 8.45
CA LEU A 291 -11.98 -39.08 7.96
C LEU A 291 -11.85 -40.56 7.56
N PRO A 292 -12.83 -41.43 7.87
CA PRO A 292 -12.87 -42.77 7.31
C PRO A 292 -13.04 -42.68 5.79
N ASN A 293 -12.21 -43.40 5.01
CA ASN A 293 -12.39 -43.45 3.56
C ASN A 293 -13.53 -44.40 3.20
N ALA A 294 -14.69 -43.84 2.83
CA ALA A 294 -15.88 -44.60 2.45
C ALA A 294 -15.70 -45.42 1.14
N GLN A 295 -14.67 -45.14 0.33
CA GLN A 295 -14.41 -45.85 -0.92
C GLN A 295 -13.37 -46.97 -0.80
N ASN A 296 -12.54 -46.98 0.25
CA ASN A 296 -11.54 -48.01 0.50
C ASN A 296 -11.62 -48.39 1.97
N ASP A 297 -12.34 -49.46 2.26
CA ASP A 297 -12.52 -50.00 3.62
C ASP A 297 -11.15 -50.13 4.31
N GLY A 298 -10.96 -49.36 5.39
CA GLY A 298 -9.78 -49.40 6.26
C GLY A 298 -8.67 -48.36 6.04
N LYS A 299 -8.72 -47.52 4.99
CA LYS A 299 -7.70 -46.43 4.83
C LYS A 299 -8.18 -45.12 5.45
N LEU A 300 -7.40 -44.57 6.38
CA LEU A 300 -7.65 -43.26 7.00
C LEU A 300 -7.38 -42.14 5.99
N LEU A 301 -8.38 -41.30 5.71
CA LEU A 301 -8.20 -40.09 4.92
C LEU A 301 -7.67 -38.98 5.84
N VAL A 302 -6.50 -38.45 5.51
CA VAL A 302 -5.91 -37.29 6.19
C VAL A 302 -6.24 -36.03 5.39
N THR A 303 -7.05 -35.15 5.96
CA THR A 303 -7.28 -33.79 5.49
C THR A 303 -6.60 -32.80 6.42
N GLY A 304 -6.41 -31.56 5.98
CA GLY A 304 -5.85 -30.55 6.86
C GLY A 304 -5.32 -29.34 6.13
N GLN A 305 -4.81 -28.40 6.92
CA GLN A 305 -4.04 -27.28 6.45
C GLN A 305 -2.88 -27.04 7.42
N PHE A 306 -1.78 -26.52 6.91
CA PHE A 306 -0.61 -26.14 7.68
C PHE A 306 -0.02 -24.89 7.05
N GLU A 307 0.14 -23.84 7.85
CA GLU A 307 0.81 -22.61 7.43
C GLU A 307 1.96 -22.32 8.39
N MET A 308 3.13 -21.98 7.86
CA MET A 308 4.23 -21.46 8.64
C MET A 308 4.89 -20.31 7.89
N ARG A 309 5.12 -19.20 8.59
CA ARG A 309 5.87 -18.03 8.12
C ARG A 309 6.99 -17.74 9.10
N LEU A 310 8.22 -17.87 8.63
CA LEU A 310 9.42 -17.53 9.38
C LEU A 310 10.04 -16.28 8.76
N GLU A 311 10.31 -15.30 9.61
CA GLU A 311 10.88 -14.02 9.27
C GLU A 311 12.24 -13.86 9.96
N ASN A 312 13.13 -13.10 9.34
CA ASN A 312 14.47 -12.82 9.88
C ASN A 312 15.29 -14.07 10.24
N LEU A 313 15.21 -15.12 9.42
CA LEU A 313 16.03 -16.31 9.57
C LEU A 313 17.53 -15.95 9.55
N PHE A 314 18.29 -16.57 10.45
CA PHE A 314 19.72 -16.34 10.63
C PHE A 314 20.09 -14.87 10.95
N ARG A 315 19.15 -14.08 11.48
CA ARG A 315 19.34 -12.67 11.87
C ARG A 315 19.71 -11.76 10.69
N ALA A 316 19.34 -12.15 9.48
CA ALA A 316 19.73 -11.51 8.22
C ALA A 316 18.53 -11.23 7.31
N GLY A 317 17.34 -11.06 7.88
CA GLY A 317 16.12 -10.69 7.16
C GLY A 317 15.59 -11.72 6.16
N LYS A 318 16.18 -12.93 6.08
CA LYS A 318 15.70 -14.00 5.22
C LYS A 318 14.34 -14.48 5.69
N SER A 319 13.45 -14.83 4.76
CA SER A 319 12.12 -15.34 5.07
C SER A 319 11.89 -16.71 4.45
N PHE A 320 11.05 -17.51 5.09
CA PHE A 320 10.57 -18.79 4.61
C PHE A 320 9.08 -18.92 4.91
N GLN A 321 8.30 -19.28 3.91
CA GLN A 321 6.89 -19.53 4.02
C GLN A 321 6.56 -20.90 3.42
N VAL A 322 5.70 -21.64 4.12
CA VAL A 322 5.04 -22.84 3.60
C VAL A 322 3.56 -22.76 3.93
N GLU A 323 2.73 -23.04 2.95
CA GLU A 323 1.30 -23.24 3.09
C GLU A 323 0.95 -24.55 2.40
N TRP A 324 0.37 -25.48 3.14
CA TRP A 324 -0.09 -26.76 2.63
C TRP A 324 -1.56 -26.92 3.00
N GLN A 325 -2.37 -27.34 2.04
CA GLN A 325 -3.80 -27.56 2.26
C GLN A 325 -4.29 -28.78 1.48
N ARG A 326 -5.08 -29.61 2.15
CA ARG A 326 -5.79 -30.76 1.57
C ARG A 326 -7.18 -30.85 2.19
N LEU A 327 -8.16 -30.18 1.56
CA LEU A 327 -9.55 -30.17 2.05
C LEU A 327 -10.37 -31.38 1.59
N ARG A 328 -9.97 -32.02 0.49
CA ARG A 328 -10.64 -33.19 -0.11
C ARG A 328 -9.60 -34.25 -0.45
N PRO A 329 -9.98 -35.54 -0.60
CA PRO A 329 -9.04 -36.60 -0.92
C PRO A 329 -8.14 -36.32 -2.11
N GLU A 330 -8.69 -35.76 -3.18
CA GLU A 330 -7.99 -35.57 -4.44
C GLU A 330 -7.50 -34.12 -4.68
N SER A 331 -7.79 -33.20 -3.76
CA SER A 331 -7.37 -31.80 -3.88
C SER A 331 -6.20 -31.49 -2.94
N GLN A 332 -5.13 -30.91 -3.49
CA GLN A 332 -3.96 -30.51 -2.71
C GLN A 332 -3.40 -29.19 -3.21
N LEU A 333 -3.11 -28.29 -2.28
CA LEU A 333 -2.36 -27.06 -2.52
C LEU A 333 -1.08 -27.08 -1.68
N LEU A 334 0.04 -26.72 -2.29
CA LEU A 334 1.32 -26.52 -1.63
C LEU A 334 1.97 -25.26 -2.19
N ASP A 335 2.16 -24.27 -1.34
CA ASP A 335 2.86 -23.04 -1.62
C ASP A 335 4.11 -22.95 -0.74
N LEU A 336 5.26 -22.71 -1.38
CA LEU A 336 6.54 -22.50 -0.75
C LEU A 336 7.11 -21.17 -1.23
N ALA A 337 7.60 -20.34 -0.31
CA ALA A 337 8.30 -19.12 -0.67
C ALA A 337 9.54 -18.92 0.20
N VAL A 338 10.63 -18.47 -0.41
CA VAL A 338 11.88 -18.13 0.28
C VAL A 338 12.31 -16.74 -0.17
N GLY A 339 12.51 -15.84 0.79
CA GLY A 339 13.01 -14.49 0.56
C GLY A 339 14.47 -14.35 0.97
N TYR A 340 15.31 -13.89 0.05
CA TYR A 340 16.71 -13.56 0.26
C TYR A 340 16.93 -12.05 0.05
N PRO A 341 16.96 -11.25 1.12
CA PRO A 341 17.26 -9.83 0.99
C PRO A 341 18.75 -9.60 0.72
N ASN A 342 19.05 -8.48 0.06
CA ASN A 342 20.40 -8.02 -0.22
C ASN A 342 21.32 -9.06 -0.91
N LEU A 343 20.83 -9.67 -1.98
CA LEU A 343 21.54 -10.68 -2.76
C LEU A 343 22.92 -10.16 -3.20
N PHE A 344 23.97 -10.97 -3.00
CA PHE A 344 25.35 -10.64 -3.33
C PHE A 344 25.82 -9.27 -2.83
N ASN A 345 25.36 -8.87 -1.63
CA ASN A 345 25.71 -7.58 -1.03
C ASN A 345 25.19 -6.35 -1.80
N THR A 346 24.22 -6.53 -2.68
CA THR A 346 23.55 -5.44 -3.41
C THR A 346 22.22 -5.09 -2.73
N PRO A 347 21.57 -3.96 -3.03
CA PRO A 347 20.20 -3.67 -2.56
C PRO A 347 19.09 -4.46 -3.30
N ILE A 348 19.45 -5.50 -4.07
CA ILE A 348 18.51 -6.35 -4.80
C ILE A 348 18.09 -7.49 -3.88
N ASN A 349 16.79 -7.77 -3.80
CA ASN A 349 16.25 -8.94 -3.12
C ASN A 349 15.90 -10.01 -4.14
N MET A 350 16.00 -11.27 -3.73
CA MET A 350 15.61 -12.43 -4.52
C MET A 350 14.52 -13.21 -3.80
N ASN A 351 13.43 -13.51 -4.49
CA ASN A 351 12.37 -14.37 -4.00
C ASN A 351 12.30 -15.63 -4.86
N LEU A 352 12.25 -16.78 -4.20
CA LEU A 352 11.99 -18.07 -4.83
C LEU A 352 10.60 -18.53 -4.40
N GLY A 353 9.78 -18.94 -5.37
CA GLY A 353 8.44 -19.46 -5.12
C GLY A 353 8.22 -20.81 -5.78
N PHE A 354 7.43 -21.66 -5.14
CA PHE A 354 6.92 -22.90 -5.73
C PHE A 354 5.46 -23.08 -5.32
N ASN A 355 4.57 -23.20 -6.30
CA ASN A 355 3.15 -23.50 -6.12
C ASN A 355 2.84 -24.85 -6.79
N LEU A 356 2.14 -25.72 -6.08
CA LEU A 356 1.56 -26.94 -6.61
C LEU A 356 0.07 -26.94 -6.29
N LEU A 357 -0.75 -27.08 -7.33
CA LEU A 357 -2.19 -27.22 -7.21
C LEU A 357 -2.60 -28.53 -7.91
N ARG A 358 -3.17 -29.44 -7.14
CA ARG A 358 -3.86 -30.64 -7.65
C ARG A 358 -5.36 -30.41 -7.53
N GLU A 359 -6.05 -30.43 -8.67
CA GLU A 359 -7.48 -30.22 -8.76
C GLU A 359 -8.19 -31.57 -8.96
N ASP A 360 -8.58 -32.19 -7.85
CA ASP A 360 -9.24 -33.49 -7.82
C ASP A 360 -8.52 -34.53 -8.72
N SER A 361 -9.27 -35.25 -9.55
CA SER A 361 -8.76 -36.20 -10.56
C SER A 361 -8.61 -35.57 -11.95
N THR A 362 -8.61 -34.24 -12.07
CA THR A 362 -8.60 -33.56 -13.38
C THR A 362 -7.18 -33.23 -13.85
N PHE A 363 -6.45 -32.38 -13.12
CA PHE A 363 -5.10 -31.95 -13.47
C PHE A 363 -4.24 -31.57 -12.26
N ILE A 364 -2.94 -31.46 -12.50
CA ILE A 364 -1.96 -30.90 -11.58
C ILE A 364 -1.18 -29.77 -12.24
N ASN A 365 -1.14 -28.62 -11.57
CA ASN A 365 -0.32 -27.47 -11.91
C ASN A 365 0.89 -27.39 -10.98
N ARG A 366 2.06 -27.06 -11.54
CA ARG A 366 3.30 -26.79 -10.81
C ARG A 366 3.91 -25.51 -11.37
N ASN A 367 4.13 -24.52 -10.51
CA ASN A 367 4.68 -23.23 -10.88
C ASN A 367 5.94 -22.98 -10.04
N ALA A 368 7.08 -22.73 -10.67
CA ALA A 368 8.30 -22.28 -10.00
C ALA A 368 8.58 -20.83 -10.40
N LEU A 369 8.81 -19.95 -9.42
CA LEU A 369 9.01 -18.52 -9.59
C LEU A 369 10.40 -18.13 -9.11
N ILE A 370 11.10 -17.32 -9.91
CA ILE A 370 12.30 -16.59 -9.50
C ILE A 370 12.02 -15.10 -9.74
N ASP A 371 12.03 -14.31 -8.68
CA ASP A 371 11.77 -12.87 -8.71
C ASP A 371 12.97 -12.10 -8.13
N PHE A 372 13.41 -11.06 -8.82
CA PHE A 372 14.40 -10.11 -8.34
C PHE A 372 13.75 -8.74 -8.23
N ASN A 373 13.81 -8.12 -7.05
CA ASN A 373 13.23 -6.80 -6.82
C ASN A 373 14.20 -5.84 -6.14
N TYR A 374 14.08 -4.56 -6.50
CA TYR A 374 14.80 -3.46 -5.90
C TYR A 374 13.85 -2.61 -5.07
N ASP A 375 14.14 -2.50 -3.77
CA ASP A 375 13.33 -1.77 -2.81
C ASP A 375 13.85 -0.33 -2.62
N LYS A 376 13.01 0.67 -2.93
CA LYS A 376 13.28 2.11 -2.77
C LYS A 376 12.53 2.72 -1.58
N GLY A 377 12.05 1.91 -0.64
CA GLY A 377 11.25 2.27 0.53
C GLY A 377 9.77 1.95 0.31
N ARG A 378 9.00 2.95 -0.10
CA ARG A 378 7.56 2.77 -0.40
C ARG A 378 7.30 2.07 -1.74
N THR A 379 8.30 2.00 -2.62
CA THR A 379 8.16 1.46 -3.98
C THR A 379 9.15 0.32 -4.20
N LYS A 380 8.67 -0.77 -4.81
CA LYS A 380 9.46 -1.90 -5.27
C LYS A 380 9.23 -2.11 -6.76
N PHE A 381 10.30 -2.34 -7.48
CA PHE A 381 10.28 -2.74 -8.88
C PHE A 381 10.96 -4.09 -8.99
N GLY A 382 10.41 -5.00 -9.78
CA GLY A 382 11.00 -6.31 -9.94
C GLY A 382 10.82 -6.89 -11.33
N PHE A 383 11.66 -7.87 -11.61
CA PHE A 383 11.61 -8.73 -12.77
C PHE A 383 11.49 -10.15 -12.29
N PHE A 384 10.63 -10.93 -12.92
CA PHE A 384 10.45 -12.33 -12.58
C PHE A 384 10.40 -13.23 -13.81
N THR A 385 10.81 -14.48 -13.59
CA THR A 385 10.54 -15.60 -14.49
C THR A 385 9.75 -16.67 -13.76
N GLU A 386 8.75 -17.23 -14.43
CA GLU A 386 7.88 -18.27 -13.89
C GLU A 386 7.83 -19.46 -14.85
N LEU A 387 8.15 -20.65 -14.35
CA LEU A 387 8.08 -21.92 -15.06
C LEU A 387 6.84 -22.66 -14.59
N ARG A 388 5.85 -22.80 -15.47
CA ARG A 388 4.58 -23.48 -15.20
C ARG A 388 4.48 -24.77 -16.01
N SER A 389 4.09 -25.85 -15.35
CA SER A 389 3.82 -27.16 -15.95
C SER A 389 2.44 -27.62 -15.52
N SER A 390 1.62 -28.05 -16.48
CA SER A 390 0.33 -28.69 -16.20
C SER A 390 0.26 -30.07 -16.82
N ARG A 391 -0.30 -31.04 -16.08
CA ARG A 391 -0.54 -32.41 -16.55
C ARG A 391 -1.94 -32.85 -16.15
N THR A 392 -2.66 -33.51 -17.04
CA THR A 392 -3.97 -34.12 -16.79
C THR A 392 -3.82 -35.53 -16.23
N PHE A 393 -4.82 -35.99 -15.47
CA PHE A 393 -4.84 -37.35 -14.93
C PHE A 393 -5.75 -38.30 -15.73
N THR A 394 -6.60 -37.77 -16.61
CA THR A 394 -7.58 -38.56 -17.39
C THR A 394 -6.94 -39.27 -18.58
N SER A 395 -7.07 -40.59 -18.61
CA SER A 395 -6.65 -41.50 -19.70
C SER A 395 -7.82 -42.02 -20.54
N GLU A 396 -9.04 -41.52 -20.36
CA GLU A 396 -10.25 -42.03 -21.03
C GLU A 396 -10.60 -41.27 -22.32
N THR A 397 -11.12 -42.03 -23.29
CA THR A 397 -11.55 -41.75 -24.66
C THR A 397 -12.56 -40.62 -24.87
N ILE A 398 -12.89 -39.84 -23.84
CA ILE A 398 -13.72 -38.63 -23.98
C ILE A 398 -12.78 -37.44 -24.09
N VAL A 399 -12.67 -36.88 -25.29
CA VAL A 399 -11.95 -35.64 -25.57
C VAL A 399 -12.57 -34.51 -24.76
N ASN A 400 -12.07 -34.28 -23.54
CA ASN A 400 -12.45 -33.11 -22.78
C ASN A 400 -11.54 -31.95 -23.20
N ASP A 401 -11.94 -31.27 -24.28
CA ASP A 401 -11.27 -30.13 -24.91
C ASP A 401 -11.03 -28.90 -24.00
N SER A 402 -11.41 -29.00 -22.73
CA SER A 402 -11.31 -27.96 -21.71
C SER A 402 -10.00 -27.98 -20.93
N VAL A 403 -9.25 -29.08 -20.90
CA VAL A 403 -7.95 -29.20 -20.19
C VAL A 403 -6.85 -29.69 -21.13
N ALA A 404 -5.59 -29.35 -20.87
CA ALA A 404 -4.47 -29.81 -21.69
C ALA A 404 -3.14 -29.91 -20.93
N ASP A 405 -2.26 -30.80 -21.39
CA ASP A 405 -0.89 -30.87 -20.93
C ASP A 405 -0.05 -29.77 -21.57
N PHE A 406 0.66 -28.99 -20.75
CA PHE A 406 1.52 -27.94 -21.29
C PHE A 406 2.69 -27.60 -20.39
N ASN A 407 3.68 -26.95 -20.99
CA ASN A 407 4.72 -26.20 -20.30
C ASN A 407 4.63 -24.73 -20.73
N LEU A 408 4.80 -23.81 -19.81
CA LEU A 408 4.69 -22.38 -20.02
C LEU A 408 5.82 -21.67 -19.27
N THR A 409 6.55 -20.80 -19.95
CA THR A 409 7.58 -19.96 -19.34
C THR A 409 7.20 -18.52 -19.50
N TYR A 410 7.00 -17.81 -18.39
CA TYR A 410 6.74 -16.38 -18.34
C TYR A 410 8.01 -15.59 -18.03
N TYR A 411 8.09 -14.40 -18.62
CA TYR A 411 8.96 -13.31 -18.21
C TYR A 411 8.09 -12.09 -17.95
N GLY A 412 8.27 -11.45 -16.81
CA GLY A 412 7.41 -10.35 -16.41
C GLY A 412 8.08 -9.32 -15.52
N LEU A 413 7.38 -8.20 -15.38
CA LEU A 413 7.74 -7.12 -14.48
C LEU A 413 6.69 -7.01 -13.39
N ASN A 414 7.12 -6.63 -12.19
CA ASN A 414 6.24 -6.28 -11.09
C ASN A 414 6.55 -4.87 -10.56
N TYR A 415 5.49 -4.24 -10.07
CA TYR A 415 5.53 -2.94 -9.42
C TYR A 415 4.69 -3.00 -8.16
N ASN A 416 5.22 -2.50 -7.06
CA ASN A 416 4.49 -2.38 -5.81
C ASN A 416 4.76 -1.02 -5.18
N TYR A 417 3.71 -0.31 -4.81
CA TYR A 417 3.74 0.90 -4.00
C TYR A 417 2.92 0.68 -2.74
N ARG A 418 3.47 1.06 -1.58
CA ARG A 418 2.80 0.95 -0.29
C ARG A 418 3.10 2.19 0.55
N ASN A 419 2.04 2.84 0.98
CA ASN A 419 2.07 4.00 1.86
C ASN A 419 1.08 3.83 3.00
N TYR A 420 1.29 2.84 3.85
CA TYR A 420 0.58 2.68 5.12
C TYR A 420 1.44 1.88 6.10
N SER A 421 1.19 2.08 7.40
CA SER A 421 1.88 1.34 8.47
C SER A 421 1.50 -0.15 8.48
N LEU A 422 2.48 -1.03 8.67
CA LEU A 422 2.20 -2.44 8.92
C LEU A 422 1.37 -2.63 10.19
N ASN A 423 1.49 -1.73 11.16
CA ASN A 423 0.66 -1.69 12.35
C ASN A 423 -0.81 -1.41 11.97
N ARG A 424 -1.69 -2.39 12.17
CA ARG A 424 -3.13 -2.28 11.86
C ARG A 424 -3.81 -1.15 12.65
N ALA A 425 -3.34 -0.85 13.85
CA ALA A 425 -3.88 0.24 14.67
C ALA A 425 -3.61 1.62 14.05
N LYS A 426 -2.55 1.76 13.26
CA LYS A 426 -2.12 3.03 12.62
C LYS A 426 -2.26 3.01 11.09
N ARG A 427 -2.92 1.97 10.54
CA ARG A 427 -2.97 1.74 9.11
C ARG A 427 -3.90 2.75 8.43
N VAL A 428 -3.29 3.77 7.85
CA VAL A 428 -3.95 4.72 6.94
C VAL A 428 -3.11 4.82 5.68
N GLY A 429 -3.78 4.77 4.53
CA GLY A 429 -3.18 5.02 3.23
C GLY A 429 -3.43 3.91 2.23
N VAL A 430 -2.51 3.78 1.26
CA VAL A 430 -2.79 3.05 0.02
C VAL A 430 -1.72 2.02 -0.30
N ASN A 431 -2.11 0.93 -0.95
CA ASN A 431 -1.22 0.08 -1.72
C ASN A 431 -1.70 -0.04 -3.16
N LEU A 432 -0.73 -0.09 -4.06
CA LEU A 432 -0.93 -0.34 -5.48
C LEU A 432 0.10 -1.38 -5.90
N GLY A 433 -0.37 -2.49 -6.44
CA GLY A 433 0.43 -3.57 -6.98
C GLY A 433 0.05 -3.84 -8.43
N GLY A 434 0.99 -4.31 -9.23
CA GLY A 434 0.70 -4.77 -10.57
C GLY A 434 1.82 -5.63 -11.12
N SER A 435 1.45 -6.56 -11.99
CA SER A 435 2.41 -7.34 -12.77
C SER A 435 1.92 -7.56 -14.19
N ALA A 436 2.85 -7.51 -15.14
CA ALA A 436 2.60 -7.83 -16.52
C ALA A 436 3.64 -8.84 -16.99
N ALA A 437 3.21 -9.88 -17.69
CA ALA A 437 4.08 -10.93 -18.19
C ALA A 437 3.70 -11.38 -19.60
N VAL A 438 4.72 -11.81 -20.33
CA VAL A 438 4.60 -12.51 -21.62
C VAL A 438 5.27 -13.86 -21.48
N GLY A 439 4.64 -14.90 -22.03
CA GLY A 439 5.15 -16.25 -21.91
C GLY A 439 4.96 -17.09 -23.17
N SER A 440 5.85 -18.06 -23.34
CA SER A 440 5.77 -19.06 -24.40
C SER A 440 5.15 -20.34 -23.83
N LYS A 441 4.00 -20.71 -24.36
CA LYS A 441 3.27 -21.93 -24.03
C LYS A 441 3.57 -23.00 -25.08
N LYS A 442 3.90 -24.21 -24.64
CA LYS A 442 4.04 -25.40 -25.48
C LYS A 442 3.10 -26.50 -24.98
N ILE A 443 2.10 -26.85 -25.78
CA ILE A 443 1.24 -28.01 -25.54
C ILE A 443 2.08 -29.28 -25.70
N GLN A 444 1.89 -30.25 -24.81
CA GLN A 444 2.49 -31.59 -24.94
C GLN A 444 1.48 -32.51 -25.63
N GLU A 445 1.95 -33.26 -26.62
CA GLU A 445 1.14 -34.28 -27.29
C GLU A 445 1.12 -35.54 -26.42
N ASN A 446 -0.05 -35.87 -25.87
CA ASN A 446 -0.31 -37.19 -25.30
C ASN A 446 -1.15 -37.99 -26.33
N GLY A 447 -0.75 -39.24 -26.59
CA GLY A 447 -1.11 -40.01 -27.78
C GLY A 447 -2.60 -40.16 -28.15
N LEU A 448 -2.81 -40.64 -29.38
CA LEU A 448 -4.03 -41.02 -30.12
C LEU A 448 -5.21 -40.02 -30.19
N ALA A 449 -5.49 -39.21 -29.17
CA ALA A 449 -6.56 -38.21 -29.17
C ALA A 449 -6.20 -36.89 -29.88
N PHE A 450 -4.91 -36.69 -30.22
CA PHE A 450 -4.45 -35.54 -31.01
C PHE A 450 -4.86 -35.63 -32.49
N LEU A 451 -5.23 -36.81 -33.00
CA LEU A 451 -5.32 -37.03 -34.45
C LEU A 451 -6.59 -36.49 -35.13
N ASP A 452 -7.66 -36.17 -34.40
CA ASP A 452 -8.94 -35.77 -35.02
C ASP A 452 -9.31 -34.27 -34.83
N THR A 453 -8.71 -33.58 -33.86
CA THR A 453 -8.90 -32.12 -33.62
C THR A 453 -7.68 -31.25 -33.95
N ALA A 454 -6.55 -31.84 -34.37
CA ALA A 454 -5.26 -31.17 -34.61
C ALA A 454 -5.22 -30.15 -35.76
N GLN A 455 -6.26 -29.96 -36.56
CA GLN A 455 -6.16 -29.06 -37.71
C GLN A 455 -6.17 -27.55 -37.36
N SER A 456 -6.42 -27.14 -36.10
CA SER A 456 -6.61 -25.71 -35.76
C SER A 456 -5.82 -25.14 -34.57
N VAL A 457 -5.03 -25.93 -33.82
CA VAL A 457 -4.33 -25.45 -32.60
C VAL A 457 -2.81 -25.51 -32.77
N SER A 458 -2.15 -24.35 -32.69
CA SER A 458 -0.68 -24.29 -32.74
C SER A 458 -0.08 -24.90 -31.47
N PRO A 459 0.86 -25.87 -31.57
CA PRO A 459 1.48 -26.52 -30.42
C PRO A 459 2.34 -25.55 -29.59
N LYS A 460 2.72 -24.41 -30.17
CA LYS A 460 3.38 -23.30 -29.48
C LYS A 460 2.54 -22.03 -29.62
N SER A 461 2.30 -21.34 -28.51
CA SER A 461 1.58 -20.07 -28.50
C SER A 461 2.19 -19.06 -27.52
N ILE A 462 1.84 -17.79 -27.71
CA ILE A 462 2.21 -16.71 -26.78
C ILE A 462 1.03 -16.46 -25.84
N GLN A 463 1.30 -16.36 -24.55
CA GLN A 463 0.33 -16.01 -23.52
C GLN A 463 0.76 -14.72 -22.81
N TYR A 464 -0.18 -13.82 -22.57
CA TYR A 464 0.00 -12.60 -21.79
C TYR A 464 -0.79 -12.72 -20.48
N ARG A 465 -0.22 -12.20 -19.39
CA ARG A 465 -0.86 -12.11 -18.08
C ARG A 465 -0.72 -10.70 -17.53
N LEU A 466 -1.84 -10.12 -17.10
CA LEU A 466 -1.90 -8.86 -16.38
C LEU A 466 -2.60 -9.09 -15.05
N ASN A 467 -1.96 -8.70 -13.94
CA ASN A 467 -2.57 -8.67 -12.61
C ASN A 467 -2.44 -7.25 -12.05
N LEU A 468 -3.50 -6.75 -11.41
CA LEU A 468 -3.54 -5.45 -10.76
C LEU A 468 -4.16 -5.60 -9.37
N ASP A 469 -3.59 -4.90 -8.40
CA ASP A 469 -4.05 -4.90 -7.01
C ASP A 469 -4.06 -3.46 -6.49
N PHE A 470 -5.16 -3.06 -5.87
CA PHE A 470 -5.29 -1.78 -5.19
C PHE A 470 -5.85 -2.03 -3.80
N GLY A 471 -5.36 -1.30 -2.82
CA GLY A 471 -5.99 -1.28 -1.51
C GLY A 471 -5.92 0.08 -0.87
N TYR A 472 -6.98 0.38 -0.12
CA TYR A 472 -7.20 1.64 0.55
C TYR A 472 -7.63 1.36 1.98
N TYR A 473 -6.94 1.98 2.94
CA TYR A 473 -7.23 1.88 4.36
C TYR A 473 -7.45 3.28 4.91
N PHE A 474 -8.59 3.48 5.55
CA PHE A 474 -8.97 4.76 6.12
C PHE A 474 -9.58 4.55 7.51
N LYS A 475 -9.17 5.36 8.48
CA LYS A 475 -9.76 5.37 9.82
C LYS A 475 -10.61 6.61 10.02
N MET A 476 -11.87 6.40 10.41
CA MET A 476 -12.84 7.43 10.77
C MET A 476 -12.85 7.59 12.29
N GLY A 477 -11.86 8.33 12.81
CA GLY A 477 -11.65 8.45 14.25
C GLY A 477 -11.04 7.20 14.88
N ARG A 478 -11.28 7.00 16.18
CA ARG A 478 -10.63 5.93 16.97
C ARG A 478 -11.24 4.54 16.74
N TYR A 479 -12.55 4.47 16.53
CA TYR A 479 -13.31 3.22 16.59
C TYR A 479 -13.76 2.70 15.23
N LEU A 480 -13.74 3.51 14.18
CA LEU A 480 -14.25 3.11 12.87
C LEU A 480 -13.13 3.10 11.83
N GLY A 481 -13.15 2.09 10.97
CA GLY A 481 -12.28 2.01 9.80
C GLY A 481 -13.00 1.47 8.58
N LEU A 482 -12.43 1.77 7.44
CA LEU A 482 -12.84 1.30 6.14
C LEU A 482 -11.61 0.72 5.44
N SER A 483 -11.73 -0.51 4.99
CA SER A 483 -10.75 -1.19 4.15
C SER A 483 -11.40 -1.56 2.83
N GLN A 484 -10.81 -1.13 1.72
CA GLN A 484 -11.19 -1.58 0.39
C GLN A 484 -9.99 -2.25 -0.27
N LYS A 485 -10.20 -3.42 -0.86
CA LYS A 485 -9.23 -4.06 -1.75
C LYS A 485 -9.90 -4.29 -3.10
N ILE A 486 -9.18 -4.03 -4.16
CA ILE A 486 -9.60 -4.31 -5.54
C ILE A 486 -8.50 -5.15 -6.17
N SER A 487 -8.85 -6.28 -6.77
CA SER A 487 -7.93 -7.11 -7.54
C SER A 487 -8.52 -7.38 -8.91
N ALA A 488 -7.67 -7.38 -9.93
CA ALA A 488 -8.07 -7.68 -11.29
C ALA A 488 -7.02 -8.54 -11.97
N GLY A 489 -7.47 -9.49 -12.78
CA GLY A 489 -6.61 -10.38 -13.55
C GLY A 489 -7.11 -10.49 -14.98
N LYS A 490 -6.19 -10.65 -15.93
CA LYS A 490 -6.52 -10.94 -17.33
C LYS A 490 -5.47 -11.85 -17.96
N LEU A 491 -5.94 -12.93 -18.59
CA LEU A 491 -5.17 -13.87 -19.40
C LEU A 491 -5.58 -13.73 -20.86
N ILE A 492 -4.59 -13.68 -21.75
CA ILE A 492 -4.81 -13.66 -23.20
C ILE A 492 -3.85 -14.66 -23.80
N ASN A 493 -4.34 -15.64 -24.56
CA ASN A 493 -3.51 -16.56 -25.34
C ASN A 493 -3.79 -16.36 -26.84
N ARG A 494 -2.75 -16.36 -27.67
CA ARG A 494 -2.90 -16.22 -29.14
C ARG A 494 -3.58 -17.42 -29.82
N SER A 495 -3.66 -18.57 -29.16
CA SER A 495 -4.29 -19.78 -29.69
C SER A 495 -5.52 -20.16 -28.86
N LYS A 496 -5.34 -20.79 -27.69
CA LYS A 496 -6.44 -21.28 -26.85
C LYS A 496 -6.07 -21.21 -25.37
N LEU A 497 -7.03 -20.82 -24.53
CA LEU A 497 -6.98 -20.98 -23.08
C LEU A 497 -7.70 -22.28 -22.68
N TYR A 498 -7.14 -22.97 -21.70
CA TYR A 498 -7.69 -24.16 -21.09
C TYR A 498 -8.04 -23.87 -19.63
N LEU A 499 -8.93 -24.64 -19.05
CA LEU A 499 -9.43 -24.49 -17.68
C LEU A 499 -8.30 -24.52 -16.65
N ASN A 500 -7.27 -25.34 -16.88
CA ASN A 500 -6.06 -25.41 -16.08
C ASN A 500 -5.06 -24.26 -16.30
N ASP A 501 -5.35 -23.27 -17.15
CA ASP A 501 -4.65 -21.97 -17.23
C ASP A 501 -5.23 -20.93 -16.26
N LEU A 502 -6.54 -20.96 -16.06
CA LEU A 502 -7.37 -19.86 -15.59
C LEU A 502 -7.12 -19.47 -14.14
N PHE A 503 -7.52 -18.25 -13.79
CA PHE A 503 -7.57 -17.79 -12.41
C PHE A 503 -8.64 -18.54 -11.63
N ARG A 504 -8.45 -18.63 -10.31
CA ARG A 504 -9.39 -19.23 -9.38
C ARG A 504 -9.81 -18.20 -8.34
N LEU A 505 -11.12 -18.08 -8.11
CA LEU A 505 -11.71 -17.16 -7.15
C LEU A 505 -12.75 -17.88 -6.30
N GLY A 506 -13.06 -17.32 -5.12
CA GLY A 506 -13.93 -17.93 -4.12
C GLY A 506 -13.13 -18.34 -2.88
N GLY A 507 -13.73 -18.14 -1.70
CA GLY A 507 -13.10 -18.49 -0.42
C GLY A 507 -12.82 -17.30 0.48
N LEU A 508 -12.13 -17.55 1.59
CA LEU A 508 -11.90 -16.55 2.64
C LEU A 508 -11.06 -15.35 2.15
N ASN A 509 -10.08 -15.62 1.30
CA ASN A 509 -9.09 -14.62 0.86
C ASN A 509 -9.50 -13.88 -0.42
N THR A 510 -10.54 -14.33 -1.13
CA THR A 510 -11.02 -13.73 -2.38
C THR A 510 -12.49 -13.33 -2.27
N LEU A 511 -13.42 -14.18 -2.70
CA LEU A 511 -14.86 -13.92 -2.70
C LEU A 511 -15.56 -14.78 -1.63
N ARG A 512 -15.86 -14.16 -0.49
CA ARG A 512 -16.46 -14.86 0.67
C ARG A 512 -17.90 -15.26 0.39
N GLY A 513 -18.37 -16.33 1.03
CA GLY A 513 -19.70 -16.91 0.81
C GLY A 513 -19.74 -18.03 -0.25
N PHE A 514 -18.58 -18.36 -0.82
CA PHE A 514 -18.37 -19.48 -1.73
C PHE A 514 -17.27 -20.42 -1.21
N ASN A 515 -17.19 -21.61 -1.79
CA ASN A 515 -16.07 -22.51 -1.50
C ASN A 515 -14.75 -21.92 -2.04
N GLU A 516 -13.62 -22.36 -1.48
CA GLU A 516 -12.30 -22.04 -2.00
C GLU A 516 -12.20 -22.41 -3.49
N ASN A 517 -11.65 -21.51 -4.31
CA ASN A 517 -11.43 -21.70 -5.74
C ASN A 517 -12.71 -22.10 -6.52
N ASN A 518 -13.89 -21.63 -6.13
CA ASN A 518 -15.15 -22.02 -6.78
C ASN A 518 -15.26 -21.58 -8.26
N PHE A 519 -14.73 -20.41 -8.63
CA PHE A 519 -14.91 -19.82 -9.96
C PHE A 519 -13.64 -19.91 -10.81
N PHE A 520 -13.79 -20.29 -12.07
CA PHE A 520 -12.75 -20.16 -13.09
C PHE A 520 -12.91 -18.83 -13.83
N ALA A 521 -11.81 -18.13 -14.08
CA ALA A 521 -11.85 -16.86 -14.80
C ALA A 521 -10.65 -16.67 -15.73
N SER A 522 -10.90 -16.31 -17.00
CA SER A 522 -9.88 -15.76 -17.90
C SER A 522 -9.57 -14.30 -17.55
N ASP A 523 -10.60 -13.59 -17.10
CA ASP A 523 -10.49 -12.23 -16.58
C ASP A 523 -11.51 -11.99 -15.47
N TYR A 524 -11.13 -11.14 -14.53
CA TYR A 524 -11.95 -10.81 -13.38
C TYR A 524 -11.65 -9.42 -12.85
N LEU A 525 -12.61 -8.88 -12.11
CA LEU A 525 -12.48 -7.71 -11.26
C LEU A 525 -13.19 -8.01 -9.95
N LEU A 526 -12.48 -7.98 -8.83
CA LEU A 526 -12.99 -8.29 -7.50
C LEU A 526 -12.76 -7.10 -6.58
N SER A 527 -13.81 -6.61 -5.94
CA SER A 527 -13.76 -5.57 -4.91
C SER A 527 -14.21 -6.15 -3.57
N ASN A 528 -13.33 -6.15 -2.58
CA ASN A 528 -13.61 -6.48 -1.19
C ASN A 528 -13.73 -5.20 -0.36
N LEU A 529 -14.93 -4.90 0.11
CA LEU A 529 -15.21 -3.77 0.99
C LEU A 529 -15.43 -4.28 2.41
N GLN A 530 -14.77 -3.65 3.39
CA GLN A 530 -14.88 -4.01 4.80
C GLN A 530 -15.03 -2.76 5.68
N PHE A 531 -16.09 -2.73 6.47
CA PHE A 531 -16.35 -1.72 7.49
C PHE A 531 -16.00 -2.29 8.86
N GLU A 532 -15.09 -1.63 9.58
CA GLU A 532 -14.43 -2.18 10.78
C GLU A 532 -14.77 -1.34 12.01
N PHE A 533 -15.22 -2.00 13.08
CA PHE A 533 -15.44 -1.43 14.41
C PHE A 533 -14.36 -1.93 15.37
N TYR A 534 -13.38 -1.08 15.65
CA TYR A 534 -12.27 -1.33 16.55
C TYR A 534 -12.69 -1.16 18.01
N TYR A 535 -12.51 -2.21 18.82
CA TYR A 535 -12.66 -2.14 20.28
C TYR A 535 -11.32 -2.30 21.00
N ALA A 536 -10.27 -2.72 20.28
CA ALA A 536 -8.87 -2.66 20.71
C ALA A 536 -7.97 -2.36 19.50
N GLU A 537 -6.68 -2.08 19.73
CA GLU A 537 -5.73 -1.72 18.66
C GLU A 537 -5.63 -2.77 17.55
N GLU A 538 -5.72 -4.06 17.91
CA GLU A 538 -5.62 -5.19 16.99
C GLU A 538 -6.87 -6.10 16.99
N SER A 539 -7.97 -5.63 17.60
CA SER A 539 -9.23 -6.39 17.68
C SER A 539 -10.41 -5.54 17.21
N PHE A 540 -11.17 -6.07 16.27
CA PHE A 540 -12.28 -5.37 15.64
C PHE A 540 -13.38 -6.34 15.17
N LEU A 541 -14.61 -5.86 15.19
CA LEU A 541 -15.73 -6.48 14.47
C LEU A 541 -15.75 -5.89 13.06
N TYR A 542 -16.25 -6.63 12.08
CA TYR A 542 -16.38 -6.10 10.74
C TYR A 542 -17.61 -6.60 10.00
N LEU A 543 -18.16 -5.74 9.15
CA LEU A 543 -19.12 -6.08 8.11
C LEU A 543 -18.39 -6.02 6.77
N PHE A 544 -18.76 -6.89 5.84
CA PHE A 544 -18.15 -6.88 4.52
C PHE A 544 -19.15 -7.09 3.39
N TYR A 545 -18.75 -6.56 2.23
CA TYR A 545 -19.39 -6.76 0.95
C TYR A 545 -18.30 -7.03 -0.10
N ASP A 546 -18.37 -8.18 -0.73
CA ASP A 546 -17.47 -8.59 -1.80
C ASP A 546 -18.25 -8.64 -3.11
N GLN A 547 -17.77 -7.96 -4.15
CA GLN A 547 -18.38 -8.00 -5.48
C GLN A 547 -17.34 -8.42 -6.50
N SER A 548 -17.64 -9.43 -7.30
CA SER A 548 -16.81 -9.85 -8.43
C SER A 548 -17.54 -9.70 -9.74
N PHE A 549 -16.81 -9.33 -10.78
CA PHE A 549 -17.08 -9.73 -12.16
C PHE A 549 -16.16 -10.91 -12.47
N VAL A 550 -16.71 -11.96 -13.07
CA VAL A 550 -15.95 -13.12 -13.54
C VAL A 550 -16.36 -13.44 -14.96
N ASN A 551 -15.36 -13.63 -15.81
CA ASN A 551 -15.56 -14.01 -17.19
C ASN A 551 -14.74 -15.28 -17.46
N LEU A 552 -15.42 -16.31 -17.95
CA LEU A 552 -14.84 -17.56 -18.39
C LEU A 552 -14.85 -17.53 -19.91
N GLN A 553 -13.69 -17.39 -20.53
CA GLN A 553 -13.54 -17.53 -21.98
C GLN A 553 -12.80 -18.82 -22.31
N LEU A 554 -13.50 -19.76 -22.95
CA LEU A 554 -12.96 -20.99 -23.50
C LEU A 554 -13.23 -21.00 -25.01
N SER A 555 -12.26 -21.43 -25.83
CA SER A 555 -12.39 -21.43 -27.31
C SER A 555 -13.39 -22.46 -27.87
N SER A 556 -14.32 -23.00 -27.07
CA SER A 556 -15.38 -23.91 -27.52
C SER A 556 -16.70 -23.15 -27.72
N ALA A 557 -17.52 -23.59 -28.68
CA ALA A 557 -18.69 -22.88 -29.19
C ALA A 557 -19.76 -22.48 -28.14
N ASN A 558 -19.77 -23.11 -26.96
CA ASN A 558 -20.69 -22.83 -25.84
C ASN A 558 -19.97 -22.39 -24.54
N GLY A 559 -18.67 -22.05 -24.62
CA GLY A 559 -17.78 -21.96 -23.45
C GLY A 559 -17.58 -20.58 -22.81
N ASN A 560 -18.24 -19.54 -23.34
CA ASN A 560 -18.11 -18.18 -22.80
C ASN A 560 -19.25 -17.87 -21.83
N THR A 561 -18.93 -17.70 -20.55
CA THR A 561 -19.90 -17.28 -19.54
C THR A 561 -19.35 -16.14 -18.71
N SER A 562 -20.21 -15.19 -18.36
CA SER A 562 -19.86 -14.09 -17.46
C SER A 562 -20.86 -14.03 -16.33
N GLY A 563 -20.40 -13.72 -15.12
CA GLY A 563 -21.26 -13.60 -13.95
C GLY A 563 -20.79 -12.50 -13.01
N TYR A 564 -21.70 -12.10 -12.11
CA TYR A 564 -21.47 -11.04 -11.13
C TYR A 564 -21.66 -11.54 -9.68
N PRO A 565 -20.94 -12.58 -9.25
CA PRO A 565 -21.15 -13.15 -7.93
C PRO A 565 -20.75 -12.16 -6.84
N TYR A 566 -21.54 -12.13 -5.77
CA TYR A 566 -21.28 -11.28 -4.62
C TYR A 566 -21.41 -12.04 -3.31
N GLY A 567 -20.71 -11.55 -2.29
CA GLY A 567 -20.68 -12.07 -0.93
C GLY A 567 -21.00 -10.99 0.09
N ILE A 568 -21.82 -11.31 1.08
CA ILE A 568 -22.10 -10.43 2.23
C ILE A 568 -21.91 -11.17 3.53
N GLY A 569 -21.46 -10.47 4.56
CA GLY A 569 -21.36 -11.07 5.86
C GLY A 569 -20.77 -10.18 6.95
N ALA A 570 -20.50 -10.84 8.07
CA ALA A 570 -19.93 -10.22 9.26
C ALA A 570 -18.83 -11.12 9.83
N GLY A 571 -17.93 -10.53 10.60
CA GLY A 571 -16.86 -11.27 11.24
C GLY A 571 -16.22 -10.52 12.39
N LEU A 572 -15.23 -11.17 12.99
CA LEU A 572 -14.41 -10.59 14.05
C LEU A 572 -12.95 -10.99 13.88
N ASN A 573 -12.07 -10.04 14.15
CA ASN A 573 -10.67 -10.27 14.39
C ASN A 573 -10.37 -10.00 15.87
N LEU A 574 -9.81 -10.99 16.57
CA LEU A 574 -9.49 -10.89 17.99
C LEU A 574 -8.01 -11.18 18.20
N TYR A 575 -7.29 -10.21 18.76
CA TYR A 575 -5.94 -10.42 19.26
C TYR A 575 -5.98 -11.16 20.60
N THR A 576 -5.25 -12.28 20.68
CA THR A 576 -5.23 -13.19 21.85
C THR A 576 -3.94 -13.06 22.67
N GLY A 577 -3.10 -12.05 22.40
CA GLY A 577 -1.77 -11.90 22.99
C GLY A 577 -0.69 -12.80 22.37
N LYS A 578 -1.08 -13.97 21.85
CA LYS A 578 -0.19 -14.94 21.16
C LYS A 578 -0.50 -15.09 19.68
N GLY A 579 -1.41 -14.29 19.14
CA GLY A 579 -1.89 -14.46 17.76
C GLY A 579 -3.21 -13.76 17.51
N HIS A 580 -3.73 -13.94 16.29
CA HIS A 580 -5.03 -13.40 15.88
C HIS A 580 -5.99 -14.54 15.55
N LEU A 581 -7.18 -14.47 16.14
CA LEU A 581 -8.32 -15.27 15.76
C LEU A 581 -9.16 -14.48 14.74
N ASN A 582 -9.47 -15.08 13.60
CA ASN A 582 -10.33 -14.50 12.59
C ASN A 582 -11.55 -15.40 12.36
N LEU A 583 -12.75 -14.85 12.56
CA LEU A 583 -14.02 -15.54 12.30
C LEU A 583 -14.81 -14.75 11.28
N ALA A 584 -15.36 -15.41 10.27
CA ALA A 584 -16.28 -14.78 9.33
C ALA A 584 -17.48 -15.69 9.05
N TYR A 585 -18.67 -15.10 9.01
CA TYR A 585 -19.88 -15.72 8.52
C TYR A 585 -20.31 -15.03 7.24
N ALA A 586 -20.48 -15.79 6.17
CA ALA A 586 -20.66 -15.27 4.82
C ALA A 586 -21.82 -15.94 4.08
N LEU A 587 -22.57 -15.16 3.32
CA LEU A 587 -23.57 -15.60 2.35
C LEU A 587 -23.12 -15.17 0.95
N GLY A 588 -23.22 -16.07 -0.03
CA GLY A 588 -22.85 -15.78 -1.41
C GLY A 588 -24.03 -15.95 -2.37
N HIS A 589 -24.11 -15.12 -3.39
CA HIS A 589 -25.07 -15.22 -4.48
C HIS A 589 -24.39 -15.21 -5.85
N SER A 590 -24.82 -16.10 -6.73
CA SER A 590 -24.43 -16.16 -8.15
C SER A 590 -25.57 -16.78 -8.96
N ASP A 591 -25.45 -16.82 -10.29
CA ASP A 591 -26.44 -17.46 -11.17
C ASP A 591 -26.66 -18.95 -10.84
N THR A 592 -25.66 -19.62 -10.25
CA THR A 592 -25.73 -21.04 -9.85
C THR A 592 -25.97 -21.24 -8.35
N GLN A 593 -25.97 -20.17 -7.56
CA GLN A 593 -26.12 -20.22 -6.11
C GLN A 593 -27.09 -19.13 -5.61
N PRO A 594 -28.31 -19.47 -5.16
CA PRO A 594 -29.19 -18.48 -4.55
C PRO A 594 -28.63 -18.02 -3.20
N LEU A 595 -28.97 -16.78 -2.81
CA LEU A 595 -28.63 -16.28 -1.49
C LEU A 595 -29.43 -17.06 -0.43
N SER A 596 -28.77 -17.93 0.33
CA SER A 596 -29.43 -18.81 1.28
C SER A 596 -28.59 -19.05 2.54
N LEU A 597 -29.24 -18.99 3.71
CA LEU A 597 -28.62 -19.34 4.99
C LEU A 597 -28.11 -20.80 5.02
N ARG A 598 -28.73 -21.70 4.25
CA ARG A 598 -28.31 -23.11 4.14
C ARG A 598 -26.95 -23.25 3.45
N LEU A 599 -26.61 -22.32 2.57
CA LEU A 599 -25.36 -22.31 1.81
C LEU A 599 -24.30 -21.37 2.43
N SER A 600 -24.58 -20.87 3.63
CA SER A 600 -23.66 -20.02 4.37
C SER A 600 -22.31 -20.69 4.60
N LYS A 601 -21.27 -19.87 4.67
CA LYS A 601 -19.91 -20.28 4.95
C LYS A 601 -19.46 -19.68 6.26
N PHE A 602 -18.98 -20.55 7.15
CA PHE A 602 -18.22 -20.15 8.33
C PHE A 602 -16.75 -20.34 8.02
N HIS A 603 -16.00 -19.26 8.13
CA HIS A 603 -14.54 -19.28 8.01
C HIS A 603 -13.94 -19.05 9.40
N PHE A 604 -12.95 -19.87 9.72
CA PHE A 604 -12.20 -19.83 10.96
C PHE A 604 -10.71 -19.87 10.61
N GLY A 605 -9.92 -18.99 11.22
CA GLY A 605 -8.46 -19.05 11.14
C GLY A 605 -7.82 -18.54 12.42
N TYR A 606 -6.77 -19.22 12.89
CA TYR A 606 -6.00 -18.78 14.06
C TYR A 606 -4.53 -18.69 13.69
N VAL A 607 -3.99 -17.47 13.65
CA VAL A 607 -2.56 -17.28 13.35
C VAL A 607 -1.82 -17.05 14.65
N ALA A 608 -1.12 -18.07 15.16
CA ALA A 608 -0.22 -17.93 16.30
C ALA A 608 1.04 -17.17 15.88
N LYS A 609 1.49 -16.19 16.67
CA LYS A 609 2.73 -15.44 16.49
C LYS A 609 3.71 -15.72 17.64
N PHE A 610 4.99 -15.94 17.34
CA PHE A 610 6.00 -16.29 18.36
C PHE A 610 7.36 -15.59 18.21
#